data_AF-A0AAD6M2U3-F1
#
_entry.id   AF-A0AAD6M2U3-F1
#
_cell.length_a   1.000
_cell.length_b   1.000
_cell.length_c   1.000
_cell.angle_alpha   90.00
_cell.angle_beta   90.00
_cell.angle_gamma   90.00
#
_symmetry.space_group_name_H-M   'P 1'
#
loop_
_entity.id
_entity.type
_entity.pdbx_description
1 polymer ?
#
loop_
_entity_poly.entity_id
_entity_poly.type
_entity_poly.pdbx_seq_one_letter_code
_entity_poly.pdbx_strand_id
1 'polypeptide(L)'
;MGHVDFVKETIRLKPVLARQVKDLIKVDVKLCRLEGRQKMTPFHHTAIRGRAEVIGLMLSGCPDCIEDETERRETALHLAVRNNRFEAIKMMVDWNREMNKEYMLKKKHEQGNTALHLASWKKTKPGDRRSARQHKCKPRLPGSECRKP
;
A
#
# COMPACT_ATOMS: atom_id res chain seq x y z
N MET A 1 -11.70 9.73 22.05
CA MET A 1 -12.27 8.71 21.14
C MET A 1 -12.47 9.38 19.79
N GLY A 2 -11.51 9.20 18.88
CA GLY A 2 -11.31 10.10 17.75
C GLY A 2 -11.94 9.60 16.45
N HIS A 3 -12.24 10.53 15.54
CA HIS A 3 -12.75 10.31 14.19
C HIS A 3 -12.05 9.17 13.42
N VAL A 4 -10.80 8.85 13.76
CA VAL A 4 -10.00 7.76 13.20
C VAL A 4 -10.64 6.37 13.45
N ASP A 5 -11.21 6.13 14.63
CA ASP A 5 -11.83 4.84 14.95
C ASP A 5 -13.18 4.67 14.24
N PHE A 6 -13.88 5.79 13.98
CA PHE A 6 -15.08 5.82 13.15
C PHE A 6 -14.79 5.48 11.67
N VAL A 7 -13.70 6.01 11.10
CA VAL A 7 -13.29 5.67 9.72
C VAL A 7 -12.83 4.21 9.63
N LYS A 8 -12.12 3.70 10.64
CA LYS A 8 -11.74 2.28 10.73
C LYS A 8 -12.95 1.36 10.80
N GLU A 9 -13.95 1.71 11.63
CA GLU A 9 -15.16 0.90 11.80
C GLU A 9 -16.08 0.99 10.58
N THR A 10 -16.14 2.16 9.92
CA THR A 10 -16.81 2.32 8.62
C THR A 10 -16.15 1.40 7.59
N ILE A 11 -14.83 1.38 7.43
CA ILE A 11 -14.14 0.46 6.49
C ILE A 11 -14.38 -1.03 6.83
N ARG A 12 -14.85 -1.36 8.04
CA ARG A 12 -15.04 -2.73 8.52
C ARG A 12 -16.36 -3.40 8.06
N LEU A 13 -17.42 -2.66 7.69
CA LEU A 13 -18.79 -3.22 7.60
C LEU A 13 -19.47 -3.12 6.21
N LYS A 14 -19.53 -4.23 5.44
CA LYS A 14 -20.50 -4.54 4.35
C LYS A 14 -20.69 -3.57 3.14
N PRO A 15 -21.21 -4.04 1.98
CA PRO A 15 -21.24 -3.31 0.68
C PRO A 15 -22.06 -2.01 0.59
N VAL A 16 -22.87 -1.68 1.60
CA VAL A 16 -23.53 -0.35 1.72
C VAL A 16 -22.49 0.79 1.85
N LEU A 17 -21.22 0.43 2.10
CA LEU A 17 -20.11 1.35 2.29
C LEU A 17 -19.75 2.24 1.12
N ALA A 18 -19.93 1.80 -0.13
CA ALA A 18 -19.53 2.63 -1.28
C ALA A 18 -20.28 3.97 -1.29
N ARG A 19 -21.56 3.94 -0.90
CA ARG A 19 -22.40 5.14 -0.77
C ARG A 19 -21.95 6.01 0.40
N GLN A 20 -21.71 5.41 1.57
CA GLN A 20 -21.25 6.13 2.76
C GLN A 20 -19.85 6.73 2.61
N VAL A 21 -18.93 6.01 1.95
CA VAL A 21 -17.57 6.51 1.65
C VAL A 21 -17.66 7.67 0.65
N LYS A 22 -18.51 7.59 -0.36
CA LYS A 22 -18.74 8.70 -1.30
C LYS A 22 -19.25 9.95 -0.58
N ASP A 23 -20.23 9.80 0.30
CA ASP A 23 -20.78 10.91 1.06
C ASP A 23 -19.76 11.47 2.07
N LEU A 24 -18.95 10.62 2.69
CA LEU A 24 -17.88 11.03 3.61
C LEU A 24 -16.73 11.77 2.91
N ILE A 25 -16.32 11.30 1.73
CA ILE A 25 -15.30 11.96 0.91
C ILE A 25 -15.78 13.33 0.43
N LYS A 26 -17.07 13.48 0.13
CA LYS A 26 -17.68 14.78 -0.18
C LYS A 26 -17.65 15.74 0.99
N VAL A 27 -17.79 15.23 2.22
CA VAL A 27 -17.74 16.04 3.44
C VAL A 27 -16.32 16.51 3.73
N ASP A 28 -15.33 15.60 3.68
CA ASP A 28 -13.93 16.00 3.80
C ASP A 28 -12.99 15.00 3.11
N VAL A 29 -12.40 15.46 2.00
CA VAL A 29 -11.41 14.74 1.21
C VAL A 29 -10.14 14.40 2.01
N LYS A 30 -9.82 15.17 3.07
CA LYS A 30 -8.63 14.97 3.90
C LYS A 30 -8.73 13.71 4.76
N LEU A 31 -9.93 13.18 4.97
CA LEU A 31 -10.13 11.93 5.70
C LEU A 31 -9.42 10.75 5.02
N CYS A 32 -9.29 10.75 3.70
CA CYS A 32 -8.58 9.70 2.95
C CYS A 32 -7.10 9.58 3.32
N ARG A 33 -6.47 10.70 3.68
CA ARG A 33 -5.04 10.83 3.99
C ARG A 33 -4.76 10.90 5.49
N LEU A 34 -5.80 10.74 6.33
CA LEU A 34 -5.65 10.85 7.77
C LEU A 34 -4.73 9.75 8.30
N GLU A 35 -3.59 10.15 8.86
CA GLU A 35 -2.59 9.22 9.38
C GLU A 35 -3.08 8.59 10.70
N GLY A 36 -3.22 7.26 10.68
CA GLY A 36 -3.39 6.44 11.87
C GLY A 36 -2.06 5.98 12.44
N ARG A 37 -2.08 4.86 13.17
CA ARG A 37 -0.85 4.24 13.68
C ARG A 37 0.06 3.82 12.52
N GLN A 38 1.38 3.96 12.65
CA GLN A 38 2.36 3.62 11.60
C GLN A 38 2.15 4.40 10.29
N LYS A 39 1.59 5.62 10.35
CA LYS A 39 1.18 6.42 9.19
C LYS A 39 0.23 5.68 8.23
N MET A 40 -0.53 4.73 8.75
CA MET A 40 -1.55 4.03 7.97
C MET A 40 -2.74 4.93 7.74
N THR A 41 -3.02 5.22 6.48
CA THR A 41 -4.20 5.97 6.07
C THR A 41 -5.38 5.03 5.74
N PRO A 42 -6.62 5.54 5.74
CA PRO A 42 -7.78 4.81 5.25
C PRO A 42 -7.57 4.18 3.87
N PHE A 43 -6.85 4.85 2.97
CA PHE A 43 -6.54 4.34 1.64
C PHE A 43 -5.64 3.09 1.68
N HIS A 44 -4.64 3.06 2.57
CA HIS A 44 -3.85 1.86 2.79
C HIS A 44 -4.72 0.67 3.28
N HIS A 45 -5.70 0.94 4.14
CA HIS A 45 -6.60 -0.10 4.63
C HIS A 45 -7.51 -0.66 3.53
N THR A 46 -8.03 0.18 2.62
CA THR A 46 -8.85 -0.30 1.49
C THR A 46 -8.05 -1.18 0.54
N ALA A 47 -6.77 -0.83 0.30
CA ALA A 47 -5.83 -1.64 -0.48
C ALA A 47 -5.54 -3.00 0.17
N ILE A 48 -5.32 -3.07 1.49
CA ILE A 48 -5.16 -4.34 2.22
C ILE A 48 -6.42 -5.22 2.11
N ARG A 49 -7.60 -4.60 2.16
CA ARG A 49 -8.89 -5.30 2.09
C ARG A 49 -9.25 -5.73 0.66
N GLY A 50 -8.66 -5.12 -0.37
CA GLY A 50 -8.97 -5.40 -1.77
C GLY A 50 -10.28 -4.81 -2.24
N ARG A 51 -10.76 -3.72 -1.62
CA ARG A 51 -12.04 -3.10 -1.98
C ARG A 51 -11.87 -2.18 -3.19
N ALA A 52 -11.78 -2.76 -4.40
CA ALA A 52 -11.54 -2.02 -5.64
C ALA A 52 -12.54 -0.86 -5.82
N GLU A 53 -13.85 -1.09 -5.73
CA GLU A 53 -14.86 -0.02 -5.85
C GLU A 53 -14.60 1.19 -4.95
N VAL A 54 -14.17 0.93 -3.71
CA VAL A 54 -13.87 2.00 -2.73
C VAL A 54 -12.57 2.71 -3.08
N ILE A 55 -11.57 2.00 -3.62
CA ILE A 55 -10.32 2.59 -4.12
C ILE A 55 -10.63 3.57 -5.24
N GLY A 56 -11.47 3.20 -6.21
CA GLY A 56 -11.88 4.09 -7.30
C GLY A 56 -12.54 5.36 -6.77
N LEU A 57 -13.49 5.22 -5.84
CA LEU A 57 -14.15 6.38 -5.21
C LEU A 57 -13.17 7.29 -4.46
N MET A 58 -12.23 6.70 -3.70
CA MET A 58 -11.22 7.45 -2.97
C MET A 58 -10.26 8.19 -3.91
N LEU A 59 -9.88 7.58 -5.03
CA LEU A 59 -9.00 8.20 -6.01
C LEU A 59 -9.70 9.28 -6.83
N SER A 60 -11.00 9.14 -7.12
CA SER A 60 -11.79 10.19 -7.75
C SER A 60 -11.95 11.43 -6.86
N GLY A 61 -12.08 11.24 -5.55
CA GLY A 61 -12.21 12.36 -4.61
C GLY A 61 -10.88 12.92 -4.13
N CYS A 62 -9.89 12.06 -3.87
CA CYS A 62 -8.57 12.39 -3.34
C CYS A 62 -7.46 11.70 -4.14
N PRO A 63 -7.11 12.19 -5.34
CA PRO A 63 -6.06 11.60 -6.19
C PRO A 63 -4.72 11.40 -5.47
N ASP A 64 -4.38 12.30 -4.55
CA ASP A 64 -3.08 12.31 -3.90
C ASP A 64 -2.92 11.18 -2.88
N CYS A 65 -4.01 10.59 -2.38
CA CYS A 65 -3.95 9.52 -1.37
C CYS A 65 -3.18 8.28 -1.86
N ILE A 66 -3.01 8.13 -3.18
CA ILE A 66 -2.17 7.09 -3.78
C ILE A 66 -0.69 7.24 -3.42
N GLU A 67 -0.25 8.47 -3.16
CA GLU A 67 1.15 8.84 -2.90
C GLU A 67 1.55 8.62 -1.44
N ASP A 68 0.56 8.41 -0.57
CA ASP A 68 0.78 8.19 0.86
C ASP A 68 1.69 6.99 1.09
N GLU A 69 2.53 7.13 2.12
CA GLU A 69 3.45 6.11 2.57
C GLU A 69 3.19 5.82 4.05
N THR A 70 3.20 4.54 4.39
CA THR A 70 3.31 4.10 5.78
C THR A 70 4.69 4.45 6.36
N GLU A 71 4.87 4.27 7.65
CA GLU A 71 6.16 4.43 8.34
C GLU A 71 7.29 3.59 7.72
N ARG A 72 6.94 2.46 7.08
CA ARG A 72 7.87 1.57 6.37
C ARG A 72 8.04 1.92 4.89
N ARG A 73 7.63 3.12 4.49
CA ARG A 73 7.62 3.61 3.11
C ARG A 73 6.83 2.71 2.15
N GLU A 74 5.89 1.92 2.67
CA GLU A 74 5.01 1.10 1.86
C GLU A 74 3.86 1.97 1.36
N THR A 75 3.68 2.01 0.04
CA THR A 75 2.47 2.58 -0.59
C THR A 75 1.31 1.59 -0.54
N ALA A 76 0.09 2.06 -0.81
CA ALA A 76 -1.09 1.21 -0.95
C ALA A 76 -0.89 0.04 -1.92
N LEU A 77 -0.14 0.25 -3.01
CA LEU A 77 0.18 -0.80 -3.99
C LEU A 77 1.05 -1.92 -3.41
N HIS A 78 2.07 -1.58 -2.60
CA HIS A 78 2.88 -2.58 -1.90
C HIS A 78 2.02 -3.45 -0.99
N LEU A 79 1.10 -2.82 -0.25
CA LEU A 79 0.19 -3.52 0.65
C LEU A 79 -0.81 -4.42 -0.11
N ALA A 80 -1.35 -3.97 -1.23
CA ALA A 80 -2.25 -4.76 -2.05
C ALA A 80 -1.56 -6.01 -2.64
N VAL A 81 -0.33 -5.86 -3.15
CA VAL A 81 0.48 -7.00 -3.63
C VAL A 81 0.79 -7.96 -2.49
N ARG A 82 1.21 -7.47 -1.33
CA ARG A 82 1.50 -8.33 -0.17
C ARG A 82 0.29 -9.14 0.29
N ASN A 83 -0.91 -8.62 0.07
CA ASN A 83 -2.17 -9.26 0.44
C ASN A 83 -2.87 -9.96 -0.74
N ASN A 84 -2.22 -10.10 -1.90
CA ASN A 84 -2.77 -10.74 -3.10
C ASN A 84 -4.13 -10.18 -3.53
N ARG A 85 -4.30 -8.85 -3.50
CA ARG A 85 -5.55 -8.17 -3.87
C ARG A 85 -5.53 -7.77 -5.34
N PHE A 86 -5.74 -8.73 -6.24
CA PHE A 86 -5.56 -8.55 -7.69
C PHE A 86 -6.41 -7.41 -8.27
N GLU A 87 -7.67 -7.32 -7.88
CA GLU A 87 -8.62 -6.31 -8.37
C GLU A 87 -8.22 -4.90 -7.92
N ALA A 88 -7.75 -4.78 -6.68
CA ALA A 88 -7.23 -3.53 -6.14
C ALA A 88 -5.89 -3.12 -6.80
N ILE A 89 -5.01 -4.09 -7.07
CA ILE A 89 -3.75 -3.86 -7.80
C ILE A 89 -4.07 -3.35 -9.20
N LYS A 90 -4.96 -4.04 -9.93
CA LYS A 90 -5.37 -3.66 -11.28
C LYS A 90 -5.91 -2.23 -11.29
N MET A 91 -6.87 -1.92 -10.41
CA MET A 91 -7.45 -0.58 -10.35
C MET A 91 -6.42 0.52 -10.05
N MET A 92 -5.50 0.31 -9.11
CA MET A 92 -4.45 1.30 -8.82
C MET A 92 -3.41 1.42 -9.95
N VAL A 93 -3.13 0.35 -10.68
CA VAL A 93 -2.21 0.38 -11.83
C VAL A 93 -2.85 1.12 -12.99
N ASP A 94 -4.10 0.80 -13.31
CA ASP A 94 -4.86 1.44 -14.38
C ASP A 94 -4.99 2.95 -14.10
N TRP A 95 -5.38 3.32 -12.87
CA TRP A 95 -5.46 4.72 -12.46
C TRP A 95 -4.11 5.46 -12.53
N ASN A 96 -3.00 4.81 -12.14
CA ASN A 96 -1.66 5.42 -12.26
C ASN A 96 -1.27 5.69 -13.72
N ARG A 97 -1.68 4.82 -14.65
CA ARG A 97 -1.46 5.03 -16.10
C ARG A 97 -2.30 6.20 -16.61
N GLU A 98 -3.58 6.22 -16.25
CA GLU A 98 -4.52 7.29 -16.62
C GLU A 98 -4.04 8.67 -16.15
N MET A 99 -3.47 8.75 -14.95
CA MET A 99 -3.02 10.00 -14.33
C MET A 99 -1.54 10.32 -14.59
N ASN A 100 -0.86 9.55 -15.46
CA ASN A 100 0.57 9.69 -15.75
C ASN A 100 1.47 9.65 -14.48
N LYS A 101 1.06 8.91 -13.46
CA LYS A 101 1.79 8.72 -12.19
C LYS A 101 2.58 7.41 -12.15
N GLU A 102 3.13 6.97 -13.28
CA GLU A 102 3.85 5.69 -13.38
C GLU A 102 5.06 5.59 -12.44
N TYR A 103 5.62 6.72 -12.01
CA TYR A 103 6.70 6.78 -11.03
C TYR A 103 6.32 6.07 -9.71
N MET A 104 5.03 6.02 -9.38
CA MET A 104 4.50 5.31 -8.21
C MET A 104 4.73 3.80 -8.27
N LEU A 105 4.78 3.19 -9.46
CA LEU A 105 5.09 1.77 -9.64
C LEU A 105 6.56 1.46 -9.35
N LYS A 106 7.43 2.47 -9.48
CA LYS A 106 8.88 2.37 -9.23
C LYS A 106 9.27 2.73 -7.80
N LYS A 107 8.33 3.21 -6.98
CA LYS A 107 8.61 3.50 -5.56
C LYS A 107 9.10 2.24 -4.87
N LYS A 108 10.16 2.42 -4.09
CA LYS A 108 10.74 1.38 -3.24
C LYS A 108 10.29 1.61 -1.82
N HIS A 109 9.83 0.56 -1.16
CA HIS A 109 9.61 0.61 0.28
C HIS A 109 10.94 0.56 1.04
N GLU A 110 10.90 0.60 2.37
CA GLU A 110 12.09 0.69 3.24
C GLU A 110 13.17 -0.37 2.96
N GLN A 111 12.79 -1.57 2.52
CA GLN A 111 13.75 -2.64 2.19
C GLN A 111 14.29 -2.56 0.75
N GLY A 112 14.03 -1.47 0.02
CA GLY A 112 14.54 -1.23 -1.33
C GLY A 112 13.80 -1.97 -2.45
N ASN A 113 12.75 -2.74 -2.12
CA ASN A 113 11.96 -3.49 -3.08
C ASN A 113 10.79 -2.65 -3.58
N THR A 114 10.43 -2.82 -4.85
CA THR A 114 9.18 -2.27 -5.40
C THR A 114 8.02 -3.24 -5.22
N ALA A 115 6.79 -2.78 -5.44
CA ALA A 115 5.60 -3.64 -5.42
C ALA A 115 5.75 -4.86 -6.36
N LEU A 116 6.40 -4.70 -7.52
CA LEU A 116 6.65 -5.80 -8.45
C LEU A 116 7.63 -6.84 -7.88
N HIS A 117 8.69 -6.40 -7.18
CA HIS A 117 9.61 -7.32 -6.51
C HIS A 117 8.88 -8.18 -5.46
N LEU A 118 7.93 -7.59 -4.73
CA LEU A 118 7.11 -8.31 -3.75
C LEU A 118 6.19 -9.36 -4.39
N ALA A 119 5.68 -9.10 -5.60
CA ALA A 119 4.84 -10.06 -6.32
C ALA A 119 5.62 -11.32 -6.72
N SER A 120 6.88 -11.16 -7.11
CA SER A 120 7.75 -12.27 -7.54
C SER A 120 8.13 -13.22 -6.40
N TRP A 121 8.32 -12.70 -5.19
CA TRP A 121 8.68 -13.52 -4.02
C TRP A 121 7.52 -14.33 -3.42
N LYS A 122 6.27 -13.97 -3.70
CA LYS A 122 5.10 -14.66 -3.14
C LYS A 122 4.76 -16.00 -3.83
N LYS A 123 5.28 -16.26 -5.03
CA LYS A 123 5.03 -17.52 -5.77
C LYS A 123 5.67 -18.77 -5.14
N THR A 124 6.51 -18.63 -4.10
CA THR A 124 7.34 -19.74 -3.60
C THR A 124 6.97 -20.29 -2.21
N LYS A 125 5.87 -19.82 -1.58
CA LYS A 125 5.42 -20.37 -0.29
C LYS A 125 3.91 -20.64 -0.30
N PRO A 126 3.47 -21.91 -0.35
CA PRO A 126 2.08 -22.24 -0.07
C PRO A 126 1.86 -22.05 1.44
N GLY A 127 0.97 -21.11 1.79
CA GLY A 127 0.40 -20.93 3.12
C GLY A 127 1.37 -20.77 4.28
N ASP A 128 1.66 -19.54 4.71
CA ASP A 128 1.60 -19.31 6.15
C ASP A 128 1.37 -17.84 6.54
N ARG A 129 0.47 -17.65 7.50
CA ARG A 129 0.24 -16.40 8.22
C ARG A 129 1.31 -16.31 9.31
N ARG A 130 2.29 -15.43 9.15
CA ARG A 130 2.80 -14.49 10.18
C ARG A 130 4.20 -13.99 9.81
N SER A 131 4.36 -12.67 9.99
CA SER A 131 5.59 -11.96 10.30
C SER A 131 6.87 -12.40 9.58
N ALA A 132 7.23 -11.66 8.53
CA ALA A 132 8.60 -11.59 8.07
C ALA A 132 9.48 -10.96 9.17
N ARG A 133 10.06 -11.80 10.03
CA ARG A 133 11.24 -11.45 10.80
C ARG A 133 12.44 -11.47 9.86
N GLN A 134 13.07 -10.31 9.80
CA GLN A 134 14.45 -9.99 9.47
C GLN A 134 15.35 -11.17 9.03
N HIS A 135 15.93 -11.05 7.84
CA HIS A 135 17.34 -11.40 7.66
C HIS A 135 18.05 -10.24 6.96
N LYS A 136 18.88 -9.54 7.75
CA LYS A 136 19.98 -8.72 7.25
C LYS A 136 20.91 -9.65 6.46
N CYS A 137 21.00 -9.47 5.14
CA CYS A 137 22.18 -9.90 4.39
C CYS A 137 22.91 -8.64 3.94
N LYS A 138 24.07 -8.37 4.57
CA LYS A 138 25.02 -7.35 4.10
C LYS A 138 25.50 -7.73 2.68
N PRO A 139 25.64 -6.78 1.75
CA PRO A 139 26.28 -7.06 0.47
C PRO A 139 27.77 -7.37 0.68
N ARG A 140 28.23 -8.45 0.06
CA ARG A 140 29.64 -8.85 -0.06
C ARG A 140 30.28 -7.96 -1.13
N LEU A 141 31.30 -7.17 -0.80
CA LEU A 141 32.10 -6.45 -1.79
C LEU A 141 33.29 -7.32 -2.25
N PRO A 142 33.62 -7.37 -3.56
CA PRO A 142 34.78 -8.09 -4.07
C PRO A 142 36.01 -7.18 -4.24
N GLY A 143 37.18 -7.69 -3.82
CA GLY A 143 38.47 -7.47 -4.50
C GLY A 143 39.27 -6.19 -4.25
N SER A 144 40.39 -6.33 -3.52
CA SER A 144 41.72 -5.64 -3.61
C SER A 144 42.37 -5.69 -2.22
N GLU A 145 43.61 -6.08 -1.95
CA GLU A 145 44.79 -6.41 -2.75
C GLU A 145 45.70 -7.29 -1.87
N CYS A 146 46.48 -8.18 -2.49
CA CYS A 146 47.55 -8.93 -1.85
C CYS A 146 48.63 -8.00 -1.30
N ARG A 147 49.06 -8.22 -0.05
CA ARG A 147 50.43 -7.88 0.37
C ARG A 147 50.89 -8.88 1.43
N LYS A 148 51.85 -9.73 1.04
CA LYS A 148 52.65 -10.54 1.96
C LYS A 148 53.73 -9.65 2.61
N PRO A 149 54.19 -10.02 3.80
CA PRO A 149 55.60 -10.41 3.91
C PRO A 149 55.75 -11.94 3.96
#